data_AF-A0AAV9EHS5-F1
#
_entry.id   AF-A0AAV9EHS5-F1
#
_cell.length_a   1.000
_cell.length_b   1.000
_cell.length_c   1.000
_cell.angle_alpha   90.00
_cell.angle_beta   90.00
_cell.angle_gamma   90.00
#
_symmetry.space_group_name_H-M   'P 1'
#
loop_
_entity.id
_entity.type
_entity.pdbx_description
1 polymer ?
#
loop_
_entity_poly.entity_id
_entity_poly.type
_entity_poly.pdbx_seq_one_letter_code
_entity_poly.pdbx_strand_id
1 'polypeptide(L)'
;MPCNNWRLHALEKTKPIHLPEGEEKATWEECKKSLSALEFEGEEADVILSKAYGWVHSPYWGEERTKQVPRNESVNEILNYIRNLGLSNEDLHKVLKKFPEVLGCDLEEELKVNVGLLQSEWGIKGKQLRSLLLRNPKVLGYNVDCKGDCIAKCTRCWVRF
;
A
#
# COMPACT_ATOMS: atom_id res chain seq x y z
N MET A 1 -14.32 40.71 -1.23
CA MET A 1 -13.29 39.69 -1.52
C MET A 1 -13.94 38.32 -1.39
N PRO A 2 -14.19 37.58 -2.49
CA PRO A 2 -14.81 36.27 -2.41
C PRO A 2 -13.74 35.19 -2.18
N CYS A 3 -13.95 34.39 -1.13
CA CYS A 3 -13.19 33.18 -0.84
C CYS A 3 -13.44 32.15 -1.94
N ASN A 4 -12.37 31.59 -2.50
CA ASN A 4 -12.46 30.65 -3.61
C ASN A 4 -13.22 29.38 -3.21
N ASN A 5 -14.25 29.14 -4.02
CA ASN A 5 -15.02 27.92 -4.18
C ASN A 5 -14.10 26.72 -4.38
N TRP A 6 -13.88 25.92 -3.33
CA TRP A 6 -13.38 24.56 -3.52
C TRP A 6 -14.54 23.76 -4.11
N ARG A 7 -14.60 23.73 -5.45
CA ARG A 7 -15.35 22.71 -6.16
C ARG A 7 -14.83 21.37 -5.65
N LEU A 8 -15.69 20.64 -4.93
CA LEU A 8 -15.62 19.20 -4.85
C LEU A 8 -15.34 18.71 -6.28
N HIS A 9 -14.11 18.27 -6.52
CA HIS A 9 -13.78 17.52 -7.72
C HIS A 9 -14.64 16.27 -7.63
N ALA A 10 -15.78 16.37 -8.31
CA ALA A 10 -16.70 15.30 -8.61
C ALA A 10 -15.88 14.06 -8.92
N LEU A 11 -16.23 12.94 -8.26
CA LEU A 11 -16.11 11.57 -8.73
C LEU A 11 -15.44 11.52 -10.11
N GLU A 12 -14.11 11.56 -10.15
CA GLU A 12 -13.40 11.27 -11.37
C GLU A 12 -13.79 9.84 -11.68
N LYS A 13 -14.63 9.68 -12.70
CA LYS A 13 -15.04 8.38 -13.21
C LYS A 13 -13.74 7.65 -13.50
N THR A 14 -13.38 6.73 -12.61
CA THR A 14 -12.22 5.86 -12.77
C THR A 14 -12.35 5.24 -14.16
N LYS A 15 -11.30 5.38 -14.98
CA LYS A 15 -11.23 4.60 -16.23
C LYS A 15 -11.58 3.15 -15.89
N PRO A 16 -12.41 2.48 -16.70
CA PRO A 16 -12.80 1.10 -16.41
C PRO A 16 -11.55 0.27 -16.20
N ILE A 17 -11.43 -0.31 -15.01
CA ILE A 17 -10.35 -1.22 -14.67
C ILE A 17 -10.55 -2.43 -15.57
N HIS A 18 -9.60 -2.69 -16.48
CA HIS A 18 -9.58 -3.94 -17.22
C HIS A 18 -9.06 -5.01 -16.28
N LEU A 19 -9.98 -5.76 -15.67
CA LEU A 19 -9.65 -6.86 -14.76
C LEU A 19 -9.07 -8.05 -15.53
N PRO A 20 -8.28 -8.92 -14.88
CA PRO A 20 -7.70 -10.09 -15.54
C PRO A 20 -8.76 -11.06 -16.09
N GLU A 21 -8.43 -11.76 -17.17
CA GLU A 21 -9.28 -12.78 -17.81
C GLU A 21 -8.66 -14.19 -17.67
N GLY A 22 -9.44 -15.25 -17.85
CA GLY A 22 -8.94 -16.63 -17.79
C GLY A 22 -8.45 -17.07 -16.40
N GLU A 23 -7.32 -17.78 -16.33
CA GLU A 23 -6.73 -18.27 -15.07
C GLU A 23 -6.33 -17.13 -14.14
N GLU A 24 -5.90 -15.99 -14.69
CA GLU A 24 -5.55 -14.81 -13.91
C GLU A 24 -6.73 -14.26 -13.09
N LYS A 25 -7.95 -14.42 -13.62
CA LYS A 25 -9.19 -14.03 -12.92
C LYS A 25 -9.41 -14.86 -11.66
N ALA A 26 -9.11 -16.16 -11.70
CA ALA A 26 -9.29 -17.04 -10.55
C ALA A 26 -8.34 -16.63 -9.41
N THR A 27 -7.06 -16.42 -9.73
CA THR A 27 -6.06 -15.94 -8.77
C THR A 27 -6.43 -14.56 -8.19
N TRP A 28 -6.96 -13.67 -9.02
CA TRP A 28 -7.46 -12.37 -8.57
C TRP A 28 -8.61 -12.49 -7.58
N GLU A 29 -9.60 -13.34 -7.88
CA GLU A 29 -10.75 -13.59 -6.99
C GLU A 29 -10.33 -14.24 -5.66
N GLU A 30 -9.31 -15.10 -5.66
CA GLU A 30 -8.72 -15.60 -4.41
C GLU A 30 -8.07 -14.49 -3.58
N CYS A 31 -7.35 -13.57 -4.22
CA CYS A 31 -6.78 -12.40 -3.54
C CYS A 31 -7.88 -11.52 -2.93
N LYS A 32 -8.99 -11.30 -3.64
CA LYS A 32 -10.16 -10.57 -3.11
C LYS A 32 -10.76 -11.22 -1.88
N LYS A 33 -10.88 -12.55 -1.86
CA LYS A 33 -11.36 -13.28 -0.67
C LYS A 33 -10.50 -12.99 0.55
N SER A 34 -9.19 -12.84 0.39
CA SER A 34 -8.28 -12.50 1.50
C SER A 34 -8.56 -11.10 2.06
N LEU A 35 -8.97 -10.15 1.20
CA LEU A 35 -9.36 -8.80 1.61
C LEU A 35 -10.75 -8.74 2.25
N SER A 36 -11.65 -9.68 1.92
CA SER A 36 -12.97 -9.75 2.57
C SER A 36 -12.89 -10.01 4.07
N ALA A 37 -11.85 -10.72 4.54
CA ALA A 37 -11.57 -10.92 5.97
C ALA A 37 -11.21 -9.62 6.72
N LEU A 38 -10.93 -8.55 5.98
CA LEU A 38 -10.68 -7.19 6.47
C LEU A 38 -11.86 -6.26 6.16
N GLU A 39 -13.04 -6.80 5.86
CA GLU A 39 -14.28 -6.04 5.61
C GLU A 39 -14.23 -5.15 4.37
N PHE A 40 -13.41 -5.47 3.37
CA PHE A 40 -13.47 -4.83 2.06
C PHE A 40 -14.53 -5.46 1.17
N GLU A 41 -15.37 -4.63 0.57
CA GLU A 41 -16.31 -5.04 -0.47
C GLU A 41 -15.58 -5.40 -1.77
N GLY A 42 -16.24 -6.16 -2.65
CA GLY A 42 -15.62 -6.68 -3.87
C GLY A 42 -14.99 -5.61 -4.77
N GLU A 43 -15.71 -4.50 -5.01
CA GLU A 43 -15.20 -3.38 -5.82
C GLU A 43 -14.04 -2.64 -5.13
N GLU A 44 -14.06 -2.52 -3.81
CA GLU A 44 -12.96 -1.90 -3.07
C GLU A 44 -11.71 -2.76 -3.09
N ALA A 45 -11.87 -4.08 -2.97
CA ALA A 45 -10.79 -5.04 -3.10
C ALA A 45 -10.16 -4.97 -4.52
N ASP A 46 -10.97 -4.83 -5.57
CA ASP A 46 -10.50 -4.65 -6.94
C ASP A 46 -9.64 -3.38 -7.08
N VAL A 47 -10.07 -2.26 -6.50
CA VAL A 47 -9.30 -1.01 -6.51
C VAL A 47 -7.97 -1.16 -5.75
N ILE A 48 -7.98 -1.83 -4.59
CA ILE A 48 -6.78 -2.06 -3.77
C ILE A 48 -5.75 -2.87 -4.55
N LEU A 49 -6.14 -4.03 -5.09
CA LEU A 49 -5.27 -4.90 -5.86
C LEU A 49 -4.79 -4.20 -7.13
N SER A 50 -5.65 -3.42 -7.78
CA SER A 50 -5.28 -2.70 -8.99
C SER A 50 -4.18 -1.66 -8.74
N LYS A 51 -4.27 -0.92 -7.64
CA LYS A 51 -3.24 0.06 -7.25
C LYS A 51 -1.93 -0.62 -6.83
N ALA A 52 -2.03 -1.73 -6.10
CA ALA A 52 -0.87 -2.46 -5.63
C ALA A 52 -0.04 -3.06 -6.77
N TYR A 53 -0.69 -3.65 -7.77
CA TYR A 53 -0.02 -4.41 -8.82
C TYR A 53 0.03 -3.71 -10.19
N GLY A 54 -0.14 -2.39 -10.22
CA GLY A 54 0.13 -1.57 -11.40
C GLY A 54 -0.97 -1.56 -12.48
N TRP A 55 -2.17 -2.05 -12.17
CA TRP A 55 -3.30 -2.06 -13.12
C TRP A 55 -3.93 -0.68 -13.28
N VAL A 56 -3.74 0.20 -12.30
CA VAL A 56 -4.12 1.61 -12.37
C VAL A 56 -2.95 2.49 -11.95
N HIS A 57 -2.99 3.75 -12.40
CA HIS A 57 -2.02 4.75 -11.95
C HIS A 57 -2.11 4.91 -10.44
N SER A 58 -0.97 4.76 -9.77
CA SER A 58 -0.81 5.09 -8.37
C SER A 58 0.21 6.21 -8.21
N PRO A 59 -0.10 7.27 -7.45
CA PRO A 59 0.85 8.34 -7.16
C PRO A 59 2.04 7.87 -6.30
N TYR A 60 1.98 6.65 -5.76
CA TYR A 60 3.05 6.08 -4.96
C TYR A 60 4.23 5.60 -5.81
N TRP A 61 3.98 4.88 -6.91
CA TRP A 61 5.02 4.22 -7.71
C TRP A 61 5.92 5.22 -8.44
N GLY A 62 5.44 6.45 -8.71
CA GLY A 62 6.20 7.51 -9.39
C GLY A 62 6.37 7.26 -10.90
N GLU A 63 6.60 6.01 -11.29
CA GLU A 63 6.67 5.50 -12.66
C GLU A 63 5.56 4.45 -12.92
N GLU A 64 5.29 4.14 -14.18
CA GLU A 64 4.31 3.12 -14.56
C GLU A 64 4.83 1.73 -14.17
N ARG A 65 4.25 1.14 -13.13
CA ARG A 65 4.62 -0.19 -12.65
C ARG A 65 4.21 -1.25 -13.67
N THR A 66 5.07 -2.24 -13.91
CA THR A 66 4.70 -3.43 -14.70
C THR A 66 3.49 -4.12 -14.06
N LYS A 67 2.43 -4.30 -14.86
CA LYS A 67 1.21 -5.00 -14.45
C LYS A 67 1.55 -6.43 -14.03
N GLN A 68 1.11 -6.81 -12.85
CA GLN A 68 1.32 -8.16 -12.30
C GLN A 68 0.01 -8.68 -11.73
N VAL A 69 -0.22 -9.99 -11.85
CA VAL A 69 -1.33 -10.63 -11.14
C VAL A 69 -0.80 -11.06 -9.76
N PRO A 70 -1.42 -10.64 -8.65
CA PRO A 70 -1.02 -11.08 -7.33
C PRO A 70 -1.09 -12.59 -7.19
N ARG A 71 -0.13 -13.18 -6.47
CA ARG A 71 -0.31 -14.52 -5.89
C ARG A 71 -1.00 -14.38 -4.54
N ASN A 72 -1.97 -15.25 -4.28
CA ASN A 72 -2.72 -15.24 -3.03
C ASN A 72 -1.80 -15.40 -1.80
N GLU A 73 -0.77 -16.25 -1.92
CA GLU A 73 0.25 -16.49 -0.90
C GLU A 73 0.97 -15.19 -0.53
N SER A 74 1.50 -14.46 -1.51
CA SER A 74 2.23 -13.20 -1.29
C SER A 74 1.36 -12.13 -0.64
N VAL A 75 0.08 -12.02 -1.05
CA VAL A 75 -0.87 -11.11 -0.39
C VAL A 75 -1.03 -11.49 1.09
N ASN A 76 -1.26 -12.78 1.37
CA ASN A 76 -1.45 -13.26 2.73
C ASN A 76 -0.20 -13.12 3.60
N GLU A 77 1.00 -13.34 3.04
CA GLU A 77 2.26 -13.13 3.74
C GLU A 77 2.43 -11.68 4.20
N ILE A 78 2.14 -10.71 3.33
CA ILE A 78 2.21 -9.28 3.67
C ILE A 78 1.16 -8.94 4.75
N LEU A 79 -0.09 -9.40 4.59
CA LEU A 79 -1.14 -9.14 5.58
C LEU A 79 -0.77 -9.75 6.95
N ASN A 80 -0.27 -10.98 6.96
CA ASN A 80 0.16 -11.66 8.18
C ASN A 80 1.35 -10.96 8.83
N TYR A 81 2.31 -10.51 8.03
CA TYR A 81 3.45 -9.75 8.54
C TYR A 81 2.99 -8.46 9.23
N ILE A 82 2.16 -7.63 8.57
CA ILE A 82 1.66 -6.38 9.16
C ILE A 82 0.85 -6.66 10.43
N ARG A 83 0.03 -7.73 10.45
CA ARG A 83 -0.70 -8.15 11.65
C ARG A 83 0.24 -8.48 12.81
N ASN A 84 1.35 -9.17 12.53
CA ASN A 84 2.37 -9.52 13.52
C ASN A 84 3.14 -8.31 14.08
N LEU A 85 3.06 -7.13 13.44
CA LEU A 85 3.58 -5.87 13.99
C LEU A 85 2.66 -5.26 15.07
N GLY A 86 1.58 -5.96 15.44
CA GLY A 86 0.63 -5.55 16.47
C GLY A 86 -0.58 -4.78 15.94
N LEU A 87 -0.93 -4.96 14.67
CA LEU A 87 -2.10 -4.35 14.05
C LEU A 87 -3.27 -5.34 14.03
N SER A 88 -4.47 -4.89 14.40
CA SER A 88 -5.71 -5.67 14.27
C SER A 88 -6.21 -5.69 12.82
N ASN A 89 -7.22 -6.50 12.50
CA ASN A 89 -7.87 -6.45 11.17
C ASN A 89 -8.45 -5.06 10.86
N GLU A 90 -9.00 -4.36 11.86
CA GLU A 90 -9.48 -2.98 11.70
C GLU A 90 -8.34 -2.00 11.39
N ASP A 91 -7.17 -2.18 12.02
CA ASP A 91 -5.98 -1.39 11.74
C ASP A 91 -5.47 -1.66 10.32
N LEU A 92 -5.41 -2.94 9.90
CA LEU A 92 -5.06 -3.34 8.54
C LEU A 92 -6.01 -2.72 7.51
N HIS A 93 -7.31 -2.70 7.78
CA HIS A 93 -8.29 -2.02 6.92
C HIS A 93 -7.92 -0.53 6.76
N LYS A 94 -7.63 0.18 7.85
CA LYS A 94 -7.21 1.59 7.81
C LYS A 94 -5.89 1.80 7.05
N VAL A 95 -4.93 0.88 7.20
CA VAL A 95 -3.66 0.89 6.48
C VAL A 95 -3.90 0.76 4.98
N LEU A 96 -4.67 -0.24 4.54
CA LEU A 96 -4.94 -0.51 3.12
C LEU A 96 -5.80 0.57 2.46
N LYS A 97 -6.70 1.24 3.20
CA LYS A 97 -7.40 2.45 2.70
C LYS A 97 -6.43 3.59 2.38
N LYS A 98 -5.37 3.76 3.18
CA LYS A 98 -4.40 4.85 3.04
C LYS A 98 -3.26 4.53 2.08
N PHE A 99 -2.86 3.27 2.04
CA PHE A 99 -1.69 2.80 1.29
C PHE A 99 -1.93 1.36 0.80
N PRO A 100 -2.83 1.17 -0.17
CA PRO A 100 -3.10 -0.15 -0.76
C PRO A 100 -1.86 -0.73 -1.44
N GLU A 101 -0.94 0.12 -1.90
CA GLU A 101 0.28 -0.28 -2.60
C GLU A 101 1.24 -1.12 -1.77
N VAL A 102 1.08 -1.15 -0.45
CA VAL A 102 1.87 -2.01 0.45
C VAL A 102 1.80 -3.50 0.06
N LEU A 103 0.68 -3.96 -0.53
CA LEU A 103 0.54 -5.35 -0.98
C LEU A 103 1.43 -5.68 -2.18
N GLY A 104 1.87 -4.66 -2.91
CA GLY A 104 2.81 -4.80 -4.01
C GLY A 104 4.26 -4.52 -3.61
N CYS A 105 4.55 -4.15 -2.37
CA CYS A 105 5.92 -3.97 -1.91
C CYS A 105 6.57 -5.33 -1.62
N ASP A 106 7.89 -5.41 -1.76
CA ASP A 106 8.63 -6.62 -1.41
C ASP A 106 8.67 -6.84 0.10
N LEU A 107 8.33 -8.05 0.55
CA LEU A 107 8.26 -8.35 1.97
C LEU A 107 9.63 -8.34 2.65
N GLU A 108 10.65 -8.91 2.00
CA GLU A 108 11.98 -9.06 2.59
C GLU A 108 12.84 -7.83 2.36
N GLU A 109 12.83 -7.28 1.15
CA GLU A 109 13.70 -6.19 0.71
C GLU A 109 13.15 -4.80 1.06
N GLU A 110 11.83 -4.65 1.20
CA GLU A 110 11.23 -3.36 1.61
C GLU A 110 10.65 -3.42 3.02
N LEU A 111 9.60 -4.22 3.26
CA LEU A 111 8.83 -4.15 4.50
C LEU A 111 9.67 -4.47 5.73
N LYS A 112 10.36 -5.61 5.72
CA LYS A 112 11.19 -6.05 6.85
C LYS A 112 12.40 -5.17 7.06
N VAL A 113 13.08 -4.74 5.99
CA VAL A 113 14.19 -3.78 6.11
C VAL A 113 13.70 -2.49 6.74
N ASN A 114 12.60 -1.94 6.25
CA ASN A 114 12.04 -0.68 6.73
C ASN A 114 11.62 -0.75 8.21
N VAL A 115 10.95 -1.84 8.64
CA VAL A 115 10.63 -2.06 10.05
C VAL A 115 11.89 -2.23 10.90
N GLY A 116 12.90 -2.96 10.39
CA GLY A 116 14.19 -3.12 11.03
C GLY A 116 14.89 -1.80 11.30
N LEU A 117 14.91 -0.90 10.31
CA LEU A 117 15.50 0.44 10.42
C LEU A 117 14.75 1.33 11.41
N LEU A 118 13.42 1.33 11.38
CA LEU A 118 12.59 2.02 12.37
C LEU A 118 12.99 1.62 13.80
N GLN A 119 13.29 0.34 14.00
CA GLN A 119 13.72 -0.18 15.28
C GLN A 119 15.19 0.13 15.60
N SER A 120 16.13 -0.03 14.65
CA SER A 120 17.56 0.13 14.92
C SER A 120 17.99 1.58 15.08
N GLU A 121 17.52 2.47 14.19
CA GLU A 121 17.99 3.86 14.14
C GLU A 121 17.19 4.77 15.06
N TRP A 122 15.88 4.51 15.20
CA TRP A 122 14.97 5.39 15.96
C TRP A 122 14.33 4.72 17.19
N GLY A 123 14.57 3.42 17.41
CA GLY A 123 13.97 2.70 18.54
C GLY A 123 12.45 2.54 18.47
N ILE A 124 11.83 2.75 17.29
CA ILE A 124 10.38 2.70 17.08
C ILE A 124 9.95 1.23 16.99
N LYS A 125 9.21 0.76 18.00
CA LYS A 125 8.69 -0.62 18.08
C LYS A 125 7.36 -0.71 18.83
N GLY A 126 6.69 -1.86 18.74
CA GLY A 126 5.45 -2.15 19.47
C GLY A 126 4.37 -1.08 19.26
N LYS A 127 3.86 -0.48 20.35
CA LYS A 127 2.81 0.55 20.29
C LYS A 127 3.20 1.78 19.47
N GLN A 128 4.47 2.19 19.50
CA GLN A 128 4.95 3.34 18.73
C GLN A 128 4.94 3.03 17.24
N LEU A 129 5.41 1.83 16.86
CA LEU A 129 5.36 1.35 15.48
C LEU A 129 3.91 1.27 14.98
N ARG A 130 3.02 0.63 15.75
CA ARG A 130 1.58 0.59 15.43
C ARG A 130 1.01 1.99 15.18
N SER A 131 1.25 2.93 16.09
CA SER A 131 0.77 4.31 15.94
C SER A 131 1.35 5.00 14.70
N LEU A 132 2.61 4.74 14.37
CA LEU A 132 3.25 5.27 13.19
C LEU A 132 2.62 4.70 11.91
N LEU A 133 2.44 3.38 11.83
CA LEU A 133 1.86 2.71 10.66
C LEU A 133 0.40 3.14 10.40
N LEU A 134 -0.37 3.41 11.45
CA LEU A 134 -1.72 3.98 11.30
C LEU A 134 -1.72 5.42 10.78
N ARG A 135 -0.68 6.20 11.10
CA ARG A 135 -0.56 7.61 10.70
C ARG A 135 0.05 7.75 9.30
N ASN A 136 1.15 7.07 9.04
CA ASN A 136 1.92 7.10 7.81
C ASN A 136 2.38 5.68 7.42
N PRO A 137 1.51 4.85 6.81
CA PRO A 137 1.87 3.48 6.43
C PRO A 137 2.90 3.40 5.29
N LYS A 138 3.14 4.50 4.54
CA LYS A 138 4.09 4.55 3.41
C LYS A 138 5.53 4.28 3.82
N VAL A 139 5.85 4.42 5.12
CA VAL A 139 7.17 4.09 5.67
C VAL A 139 7.56 2.63 5.43
N LEU A 140 6.59 1.75 5.17
CA LEU A 140 6.84 0.34 4.89
C LEU A 140 7.44 0.08 3.50
N GLY A 141 7.35 1.01 2.55
CA GLY A 141 7.87 0.82 1.19
C GLY A 141 8.81 1.94 0.72
N TYR A 142 9.36 2.70 1.65
CA TYR A 142 10.40 3.68 1.30
C TYR A 142 11.68 2.98 0.86
N ASN A 143 12.37 3.58 -0.11
CA ASN A 143 13.63 3.11 -0.65
C ASN A 143 14.77 3.55 0.27
N VAL A 144 15.31 2.61 1.05
CA VAL A 144 16.38 2.83 2.04
C VAL A 144 17.64 3.43 1.43
N ASP A 145 17.94 3.06 0.19
CA ASP A 145 19.18 3.43 -0.48
C ASP A 145 19.21 4.84 -1.08
N CYS A 146 18.17 5.70 -0.96
CA CYS A 146 18.43 7.12 -1.30
C CYS A 146 19.39 7.69 -0.26
N LYS A 147 20.61 7.99 -0.70
CA LYS A 147 21.69 8.65 0.04
C LYS A 147 21.33 10.04 0.61
N GLY A 148 20.09 10.50 0.39
CA GLY A 148 19.59 11.79 0.86
C GLY A 148 20.22 13.01 0.18
N ASP A 149 21.07 12.78 -0.82
CA ASP A 149 21.58 13.79 -1.75
C ASP A 149 20.56 14.15 -2.83
N CYS A 150 19.48 13.37 -2.95
CA CYS A 150 18.31 13.64 -3.77
C CYS A 150 17.44 14.77 -3.15
N ILE A 151 16.94 15.76 -3.92
CA ILE A 151 16.04 16.86 -3.45
C ILE A 151 14.62 16.33 -3.07
N ALA A 152 14.53 15.15 -2.44
CA ALA A 152 13.29 14.44 -2.15
C ALA A 152 12.33 14.33 -3.36
N LYS A 153 12.89 14.29 -4.58
CA LYS A 153 12.11 14.18 -5.84
C LYS A 153 11.39 12.84 -5.95
N CYS A 154 11.85 11.82 -5.24
CA CYS A 154 11.21 10.50 -5.22
C CYS A 154 10.08 10.47 -4.18
N THR A 155 8.92 9.98 -4.61
CA THR A 155 7.71 9.78 -3.76
C THR A 155 7.92 8.75 -2.64
N ARG A 156 8.99 7.94 -2.75
CA ARG A 156 9.35 6.83 -1.85
C ARG A 156 10.65 7.07 -1.06
N CYS A 157 11.09 8.32 -0.90
CA CYS A 157 12.36 8.60 -0.22
C CYS A 157 12.22 8.64 1.31
N TRP A 158 13.13 7.96 2.02
CA TRP A 158 13.24 7.99 3.48
C TRP A 158 13.50 9.38 4.08
N VAL A 159 14.08 10.33 3.34
CA VAL A 159 14.24 11.72 3.80
C VAL A 159 12.89 12.42 4.06
N ARG A 160 11.77 11.86 3.59
CA ARG A 160 10.42 12.37 3.85
C ARG A 160 9.81 11.84 5.15
N PHE A 161 10.47 10.90 5.83
CA PHE A 161 10.08 10.35 7.13
C PHE A 161 10.34 11.37 8.25
#